data_AF-A0A380TXC2-F1
#
_entry.id   AF-A0A380TXC2-F1
#
_cell.length_a   1.000
_cell.length_b   1.000
_cell.length_c   1.000
_cell.angle_alpha   90.00
_cell.angle_beta   90.00
_cell.angle_gamma   90.00
#
_symmetry.space_group_name_H-M   'P 1'
#
loop_
_entity.id
_entity.type
_entity.pdbx_description
1 polymer ?
#
loop_
_entity_poly.entity_id
_entity_poly.type
_entity_poly.pdbx_seq_one_letter_code
_entity_poly.pdbx_strand_id
1 'polypeptide(L)'
;MANVEPEAKIETVQAVEKQENFAKPDLANFKPNEKLSQFLSEGDLSKIRSYLMSMLNNRRLSLEELFKSIWYVHHHRIEVFEAEEENAFVQAMDNNNEANWNSDYFNLQQVYLNKNFSLARLLHLANVRETW
;
A
#
# COMPACT_ATOMS: atom_id res chain seq x y z
N MET A 1 -12.79 2.52 -61.21
CA MET A 1 -11.39 2.05 -61.15
C MET A 1 -10.79 2.58 -59.87
N ALA A 2 -10.13 1.69 -59.13
CA ALA A 2 -9.64 1.87 -57.78
C ALA A 2 -8.42 2.81 -57.68
N ASN A 3 -8.24 3.45 -56.53
CA ASN A 3 -7.06 3.16 -55.71
C ASN A 3 -7.33 3.46 -54.24
N VAL A 4 -6.85 2.55 -53.40
CA VAL A 4 -6.99 2.43 -51.94
C VAL A 4 -5.71 2.90 -51.24
N GLU A 5 -5.88 3.77 -50.22
CA GLU A 5 -5.23 3.84 -48.88
C GLU A 5 -3.67 3.87 -48.70
N PRO A 6 -3.11 4.44 -47.59
CA PRO A 6 -3.49 4.08 -46.21
C PRO A 6 -3.54 5.18 -45.12
N GLU A 7 -4.37 4.85 -44.13
CA GLU A 7 -4.27 5.01 -42.67
C GLU A 7 -3.20 5.93 -42.06
N ALA A 8 -3.64 6.88 -41.23
CA ALA A 8 -2.88 7.31 -40.06
C ALA A 8 -3.58 6.79 -38.80
N LYS A 9 -3.15 5.62 -38.32
CA LYS A 9 -3.35 5.19 -36.94
C LYS A 9 -2.63 6.18 -36.05
N ILE A 10 -3.34 6.89 -35.19
CA ILE A 10 -2.73 7.51 -34.02
C ILE A 10 -2.84 6.49 -32.90
N GLU A 11 -1.78 5.68 -32.80
CA GLU A 11 -1.49 4.86 -31.64
C GLU A 11 -1.22 5.76 -30.43
N THR A 12 -1.96 5.48 -29.36
CA THR A 12 -1.54 5.45 -27.95
C THR A 12 -0.80 6.66 -27.37
N VAL A 13 -1.48 7.31 -26.42
CA VAL A 13 -0.88 7.55 -25.09
C VAL A 13 -1.62 6.66 -24.10
N GLN A 14 -1.19 5.39 -24.03
CA GLN A 14 -1.33 4.66 -22.77
C GLN A 14 -0.49 5.44 -21.76
N ALA A 15 -1.15 6.08 -20.81
CA ALA A 15 -0.48 6.58 -19.62
C ALA A 15 0.24 5.38 -19.01
N VAL A 16 1.56 5.43 -19.02
CA VAL A 16 2.44 4.34 -18.62
C VAL A 16 2.10 3.93 -17.20
N GLU A 17 1.40 2.81 -17.08
CA GLU A 17 1.19 2.10 -15.83
C GLU A 17 2.55 1.66 -15.30
N LYS A 18 2.99 2.28 -14.22
CA LYS A 18 3.90 1.65 -13.27
C LYS A 18 3.19 1.53 -11.92
N GLN A 19 2.19 0.65 -11.90
CA GLN A 19 1.73 0.01 -10.67
C GLN A 19 2.60 -1.22 -10.45
N GLU A 20 3.78 -1.06 -9.87
CA GLU A 20 4.39 -2.18 -9.13
C GLU A 20 4.14 -1.98 -7.63
N ASN A 21 2.84 -1.89 -7.31
CA ASN A 21 2.30 -2.08 -5.98
C ASN A 21 1.68 -3.47 -5.98
N PHE A 22 1.97 -4.32 -4.98
CA PHE A 22 1.35 -5.65 -4.89
C PHE A 22 -0.14 -5.56 -5.18
N ALA A 23 -0.57 -6.19 -6.27
CA ALA A 23 -1.96 -6.29 -6.64
C ALA A 23 -2.74 -6.85 -5.46
N LYS A 24 -3.98 -6.37 -5.26
CA LYS A 24 -4.85 -6.84 -4.19
C LYS A 24 -4.87 -8.38 -4.17
N PRO A 25 -4.40 -9.03 -3.07
CA PRO A 25 -4.26 -10.47 -3.03
C PRO A 25 -5.63 -11.15 -2.92
N ASP A 26 -5.68 -12.42 -3.29
CA ASP A 26 -6.83 -13.27 -2.96
C ASP A 26 -6.91 -13.49 -1.44
N LEU A 27 -8.09 -13.23 -0.88
CA LEU A 27 -8.40 -13.34 0.54
C LEU A 27 -9.36 -14.50 0.87
N ALA A 28 -9.81 -15.30 -0.12
CA ALA A 28 -10.91 -16.25 0.05
C ALA A 28 -10.75 -17.21 1.25
N ASN A 29 -9.51 -17.61 1.56
CA ASN A 29 -9.20 -18.50 2.68
C ASN A 29 -8.26 -17.86 3.71
N PHE A 30 -8.01 -16.56 3.59
CA PHE A 30 -7.11 -15.86 4.50
C PHE A 30 -7.83 -15.57 5.82
N LYS A 31 -7.18 -15.90 6.93
CA LYS A 31 -7.57 -15.45 8.26
C LYS A 31 -6.36 -14.77 8.89
N PRO A 32 -6.51 -13.53 9.39
CA PRO A 32 -5.41 -12.89 10.11
C PRO A 32 -5.10 -13.68 11.38
N ASN A 33 -3.90 -13.46 11.92
CA ASN A 33 -3.51 -14.06 13.19
C ASN A 33 -4.47 -13.69 14.34
N GLU A 34 -4.39 -14.44 15.45
CA GLU A 34 -5.30 -14.30 16.58
C GLU A 34 -5.34 -12.87 17.15
N LYS A 35 -4.19 -12.18 17.16
CA LYS A 35 -4.08 -10.85 17.76
C LYS A 35 -4.78 -9.79 16.91
N LEU A 36 -4.58 -9.83 15.59
CA LEU A 36 -5.30 -8.94 14.67
C LEU A 36 -6.79 -9.25 14.65
N SER A 37 -7.17 -10.54 14.68
CA SER A 37 -8.57 -10.98 14.79
C SER A 37 -9.24 -10.42 16.04
N GLN A 38 -8.55 -10.45 17.18
CA GLN A 38 -9.03 -9.86 18.43
C GLN A 38 -9.26 -8.35 18.31
N PHE A 39 -8.31 -7.60 17.76
CA PHE A 39 -8.46 -6.14 17.65
C PHE A 39 -9.57 -5.74 16.67
N LEU A 40 -9.78 -6.52 15.60
CA LEU A 40 -10.90 -6.33 14.68
C LEU A 40 -12.27 -6.56 15.33
N SER A 41 -12.38 -7.54 16.24
CA SER A 41 -13.62 -7.80 16.97
C SER A 41 -13.89 -6.74 18.05
N GLU A 42 -12.85 -6.23 18.71
CA GLU A 42 -12.96 -5.10 19.65
C GLU A 42 -13.36 -3.79 18.96
N GLY A 43 -13.06 -3.63 17.66
CA GLY A 43 -13.39 -2.42 16.89
C GLY A 43 -12.54 -1.20 17.22
N ASP A 44 -11.45 -1.38 17.97
CA ASP A 44 -10.54 -0.31 18.38
C ASP A 44 -9.57 0.05 17.24
N LEU A 45 -9.90 1.12 16.52
CA LEU A 45 -9.13 1.59 15.35
C LEU A 45 -7.65 1.85 15.70
N SER A 46 -7.38 2.43 16.87
CA SER A 46 -6.02 2.77 17.30
C SER A 46 -5.17 1.53 17.55
N LYS A 47 -5.75 0.48 18.14
CA LYS A 47 -5.07 -0.82 18.32
C LYS A 47 -4.81 -1.50 16.98
N ILE A 48 -5.77 -1.47 16.05
CA ILE A 48 -5.59 -2.05 14.71
C ILE A 48 -4.44 -1.35 13.98
N ARG A 49 -4.41 -0.01 13.96
CA ARG A 49 -3.33 0.78 13.34
C ARG A 49 -1.96 0.47 13.95
N SER A 50 -1.90 0.46 15.29
CA SER A 50 -0.67 0.14 16.03
C SER A 50 -0.19 -1.28 15.74
N TYR A 51 -1.10 -2.24 15.59
CA TYR A 51 -0.74 -3.61 15.26
C TYR A 51 -0.26 -3.76 13.82
N LEU A 52 -0.90 -3.10 12.85
CA LEU A 52 -0.44 -3.06 11.46
C LEU A 52 0.97 -2.46 11.36
N MET A 53 1.27 -1.40 12.13
CA MET A 53 2.64 -0.86 12.22
C MET A 53 3.65 -1.86 12.81
N SER A 54 3.25 -2.61 13.84
CA SER A 54 4.10 -3.66 14.41
C SER A 54 4.39 -4.77 13.40
N MET A 55 3.38 -5.18 12.64
CA MET A 55 3.52 -6.14 11.53
C MET A 55 4.44 -5.61 10.43
N LEU A 56 4.29 -4.34 10.04
CA LEU A 56 5.15 -3.66 9.09
C LEU A 56 6.62 -3.68 9.55
N ASN A 57 6.88 -3.44 10.84
CA ASN A 57 8.23 -3.44 11.39
C ASN A 57 8.83 -4.83 11.61
N ASN A 58 8.02 -5.89 11.57
CA ASN A 58 8.47 -7.25 11.79
C ASN A 58 9.06 -7.84 10.51
N ARG A 59 10.39 -7.73 10.35
CA ARG A 59 11.14 -8.30 9.22
C ARG A 59 11.07 -9.82 9.09
N ARG A 60 10.58 -10.54 10.11
CA ARG A 60 10.35 -12.00 10.02
C ARG A 60 9.00 -12.36 9.42
N LEU A 61 8.06 -11.42 9.36
CA LEU A 61 6.76 -11.61 8.74
C LEU A 61 6.94 -11.58 7.22
N SER A 62 6.38 -12.52 6.46
CA SER A 62 6.48 -12.46 5.01
C SER A 62 5.71 -11.25 4.47
N LEU A 63 6.17 -10.72 3.35
CA LEU A 63 5.50 -9.64 2.64
C LEU A 63 4.07 -10.03 2.23
N GLU A 64 3.87 -11.27 1.78
CA GLU A 64 2.55 -11.80 1.43
C GLU A 64 1.58 -11.77 2.62
N GLU A 65 2.02 -12.22 3.81
CA GLU A 65 1.19 -12.22 5.02
C GLU A 65 0.86 -10.78 5.46
N LEU A 66 1.82 -9.87 5.34
CA LEU A 66 1.61 -8.45 5.62
C LEU A 66 0.55 -7.85 4.68
N PHE A 67 0.68 -8.05 3.37
CA PHE A 67 -0.30 -7.55 2.40
C PHE A 67 -1.69 -8.15 2.61
N LYS A 68 -1.79 -9.47 2.81
CA LYS A 68 -3.09 -10.12 3.09
C LYS A 68 -3.72 -9.55 4.36
N SER A 69 -2.94 -9.32 5.40
CA SER A 69 -3.42 -8.69 6.64
C SER A 69 -3.94 -7.27 6.42
N ILE A 70 -3.19 -6.43 5.69
CA ILE A 70 -3.60 -5.05 5.36
C ILE A 70 -4.91 -5.06 4.57
N TRP A 71 -4.98 -5.86 3.51
CA TRP A 71 -6.17 -5.95 2.64
C TRP A 71 -7.38 -6.57 3.35
N TYR A 72 -7.16 -7.51 4.26
CA TYR A 72 -8.21 -8.07 5.10
C TYR A 72 -8.80 -7.00 6.03
N VAL A 73 -7.96 -6.18 6.68
CA VAL A 73 -8.44 -5.05 7.50
C VAL A 73 -9.22 -4.07 6.64
N HIS A 74 -8.70 -3.69 5.46
CA HIS A 74 -9.39 -2.77 4.56
C HIS A 74 -10.78 -3.26 4.13
N HIS A 75 -10.94 -4.58 3.91
CA HIS A 75 -12.24 -5.16 3.56
C HIS A 75 -13.26 -5.16 4.70
N HIS A 76 -12.82 -5.29 5.96
CA HIS A 76 -13.71 -5.48 7.11
C HIS A 76 -13.89 -4.23 7.99
N ARG A 77 -12.94 -3.29 7.95
CA ARG A 77 -12.88 -2.06 8.76
C ARG A 77 -12.21 -0.94 7.97
N ILE A 78 -12.90 -0.45 6.95
CA ILE A 78 -12.37 0.61 6.08
C ILE A 78 -12.03 1.89 6.87
N GLU A 79 -12.71 2.14 7.98
CA GLU A 79 -12.54 3.28 8.89
C GLU A 79 -11.18 3.31 9.59
N VAL A 80 -10.44 2.19 9.57
CA VAL A 80 -9.03 2.16 10.00
C VAL A 80 -8.19 3.07 9.11
N PHE A 81 -8.55 3.25 7.85
CA PHE A 81 -7.76 4.02 6.90
C PHE A 81 -8.38 5.41 6.69
N GLU A 82 -7.52 6.41 6.76
CA GLU A 82 -7.88 7.77 6.40
C GLU A 82 -7.74 7.96 4.89
N ALA A 83 -8.45 8.96 4.35
CA ALA A 83 -8.20 9.42 2.99
C ALA A 83 -6.74 9.87 2.88
N GLU A 84 -6.12 9.60 1.74
CA GLU A 84 -4.76 10.06 1.50
C GLU A 84 -4.72 11.58 1.40
N GLU A 85 -3.83 12.19 2.18
CA GLU A 85 -3.64 13.63 2.18
C GLU A 85 -2.15 13.98 2.05
N GLU A 86 -1.89 15.02 1.26
CA GLU A 86 -0.61 15.70 1.18
C GLU A 86 -0.74 17.11 1.74
N ASN A 87 0.18 17.50 2.62
CA ASN A 87 0.20 18.83 3.22
C ASN A 87 1.60 19.17 3.75
N ALA A 88 1.73 20.30 4.43
CA ALA A 88 3.01 20.78 4.97
C ALA A 88 3.70 19.80 5.95
N PHE A 89 2.95 18.86 6.54
CA PHE A 89 3.46 17.87 7.50
C PHE A 89 3.55 16.45 6.95
N VAL A 90 2.96 16.20 5.79
CA VAL A 90 2.81 14.88 5.17
C VAL A 90 3.11 15.04 3.68
N GLN A 91 4.33 14.72 3.29
CA GLN A 91 4.78 14.89 1.91
C GLN A 91 4.41 13.67 1.05
N ALA A 92 4.43 13.87 -0.27
CA ALA A 92 4.23 12.83 -1.26
C ALA A 92 5.22 11.66 -1.08
N MET A 93 4.78 10.46 -1.49
CA MET A 93 5.64 9.28 -1.55
C MET A 93 6.47 9.30 -2.85
N ASP A 94 7.75 9.01 -2.73
CA ASP A 94 8.60 8.73 -3.88
C ASP A 94 8.29 7.31 -4.38
N ASN A 95 7.32 7.19 -5.29
CA ASN A 95 6.87 5.91 -5.84
C ASN A 95 7.76 5.38 -6.98
N ASN A 96 8.64 6.21 -7.55
CA ASN A 96 9.30 5.92 -8.83
C ASN A 96 10.81 5.76 -8.72
N ASN A 97 11.40 6.00 -7.55
CA ASN A 97 12.84 5.94 -7.36
C ASN A 97 13.23 5.06 -6.16
N GLU A 98 13.23 3.74 -6.38
CA GLU A 98 13.65 2.74 -5.38
C GLU A 98 15.08 2.95 -4.88
N ALA A 99 15.96 3.61 -5.64
CA ALA A 99 17.31 3.93 -5.18
C ALA A 99 17.31 4.88 -3.96
N ASN A 100 16.20 5.60 -3.73
CA ASN A 100 16.01 6.44 -2.54
C ASN A 100 15.37 5.68 -1.36
N TRP A 101 14.92 4.43 -1.56
CA TRP A 101 14.22 3.63 -0.56
C TRP A 101 15.20 2.99 0.41
N ASN A 102 15.75 3.80 1.31
CA ASN A 102 16.63 3.37 2.39
C ASN A 102 15.93 3.43 3.76
N SER A 103 16.66 3.13 4.82
CA SER A 103 16.14 3.16 6.19
C SER A 103 15.60 4.52 6.63
N ASP A 104 16.25 5.61 6.22
CA ASP A 104 15.84 6.97 6.61
C ASP A 104 14.54 7.35 5.92
N TYR A 105 14.41 7.01 4.63
CA TYR A 105 13.17 7.17 3.88
C TYR A 105 12.04 6.34 4.51
N PHE A 106 12.29 5.07 4.84
CA PHE A 106 11.31 4.22 5.50
C PHE A 106 10.84 4.82 6.84
N ASN A 107 11.78 5.23 7.70
CA ASN A 107 11.48 5.84 8.99
C ASN A 107 10.67 7.14 8.82
N LEU A 108 11.03 7.99 7.84
CA LEU A 108 10.29 9.22 7.55
C LEU A 108 8.85 8.93 7.09
N GLN A 109 8.68 7.96 6.17
CA GLN A 109 7.36 7.56 5.70
C GLN A 109 6.51 6.95 6.82
N GLN A 110 7.10 6.28 7.82
CA GLN A 110 6.37 5.85 9.03
C GLN A 110 5.89 7.03 9.88
N VAL A 111 6.66 8.10 9.98
CA VAL A 111 6.22 9.34 10.66
C VAL A 111 5.03 9.94 9.92
N TYR A 112 5.07 9.99 8.60
CA TYR A 112 3.94 10.46 7.78
C TYR A 112 2.71 9.55 7.90
N LEU A 113 2.90 8.23 7.94
CA LEU A 113 1.80 7.28 8.16
C LEU A 113 1.13 7.47 9.52
N ASN A 114 1.89 7.80 10.58
CA ASN A 114 1.31 8.09 11.90
C ASN A 114 0.46 9.38 11.91
N LYS A 115 0.75 10.33 11.01
CA LYS A 115 0.00 11.59 10.90
C LYS A 115 -1.26 11.46 10.05
N ASN A 116 -1.22 10.60 9.04
CA ASN A 116 -2.34 10.29 8.15
C ASN A 116 -2.23 8.81 7.77
N PHE A 117 -3.04 7.98 8.44
CA PHE A 117 -2.95 6.52 8.33
C PHE A 117 -3.67 6.04 7.06
N SER A 118 -3.11 6.37 5.89
CA SER A 118 -3.69 6.00 4.60
C SER A 118 -3.31 4.58 4.19
N LEU A 119 -4.22 3.90 3.48
CA LEU A 119 -3.95 2.58 2.91
C LEU A 119 -2.77 2.65 1.94
N ALA A 120 -2.75 3.66 1.06
CA ALA A 120 -1.72 3.84 0.05
C ALA A 120 -0.31 3.89 0.68
N ARG A 121 -0.14 4.69 1.74
CA ARG A 121 1.16 4.83 2.42
C ARG A 121 1.59 3.58 3.17
N LEU A 122 0.66 2.84 3.76
CA LEU A 122 0.98 1.57 4.40
C LEU A 122 1.43 0.51 3.39
N LEU A 123 0.76 0.41 2.23
CA LEU A 123 1.15 -0.50 1.15
C LEU A 123 2.51 -0.11 0.57
N HIS A 124 2.75 1.18 0.35
CA HIS A 124 4.04 1.70 -0.09
C HIS A 124 5.17 1.34 0.87
N LEU A 125 4.97 1.58 2.18
CA LEU A 125 5.94 1.18 3.20
C LEU A 125 6.20 -0.33 3.22
N ALA A 126 5.20 -1.17 2.97
CA ALA A 126 5.40 -2.61 2.86
C ALA A 126 6.34 -2.97 1.70
N ASN A 127 6.25 -2.28 0.55
CA ASN A 127 7.18 -2.46 -0.57
C ASN A 127 8.60 -1.97 -0.21
N VAL A 128 8.72 -0.75 0.32
CA VAL A 128 9.98 -0.15 0.75
C VAL A 128 10.71 -1.06 1.75
N ARG A 129 9.98 -1.78 2.60
CA ARG A 129 10.55 -2.72 3.56
C ARG A 129 11.37 -3.84 2.90
N GLU A 130 11.09 -4.21 1.66
CA GLU A 130 11.72 -5.39 1.03
C GLU A 130 12.86 -5.00 0.07
N THR A 131 13.09 -3.70 -0.12
CA THR A 131 14.13 -3.19 -1.02
C THR A 131 15.46 -2.90 -0.34
N TRP A 132 15.52 -2.93 1.01
CA TRP A 132 16.74 -2.63 1.78
C TRP A 132 16.90 -3.47 3.05
#